data_AF-A0A7X1NV31-F1
#
_entry.id   AF-A0A7X1NV31-F1
#
_cell.length_a   1.000
_cell.length_b   1.000
_cell.length_c   1.000
_cell.angle_alpha   90.00
_cell.angle_beta   90.00
_cell.angle_gamma   90.00
#
_symmetry.space_group_name_H-M   'P 1'
#
loop_
_entity.id
_entity.type
_entity.pdbx_description
1 polymer ?
#
loop_
_entity_poly.entity_id
_entity_poly.type
_entity_poly.pdbx_seq_one_letter_code
_entity_poly.pdbx_strand_id
1 'polypeptide(L)'
;MRFAVAALLVLALAPVAAAGGGPPTSGTSRTFHYTCDGGQRISATYATFGQSGPTFVVLNWRGRQYGLAEALSASGARYASLAGPAGARGGLEWWEHQGESTLSTFVGTGTGRTQTLLTGCLTGR
;
A
#
# COMPACT_ATOMS: atom_id res chain seq x y z
N MET A 1 -61.47 -40.08 -9.16
CA MET A 1 -60.98 -38.71 -8.94
C MET A 1 -60.24 -38.67 -7.61
N ARG A 2 -58.92 -38.50 -7.61
CA ARG A 2 -58.09 -38.26 -6.42
C ARG A 2 -57.05 -37.22 -6.81
N PHE A 3 -57.22 -35.99 -6.31
CA PHE A 3 -56.25 -34.92 -6.49
C PHE A 3 -55.15 -35.12 -5.44
N ALA A 4 -53.92 -35.38 -5.89
CA ALA A 4 -52.75 -35.33 -5.03
C ALA A 4 -52.25 -33.87 -4.99
N VAL A 5 -52.32 -33.24 -3.82
CA VAL A 5 -51.74 -31.91 -3.59
C VAL A 5 -50.26 -32.11 -3.33
N ALA A 6 -49.42 -31.76 -4.31
CA ALA A 6 -47.98 -31.68 -4.14
C ALA A 6 -47.63 -30.41 -3.36
N ALA A 7 -47.14 -30.58 -2.12
CA ALA A 7 -46.67 -29.47 -1.31
C ALA A 7 -45.33 -28.94 -1.86
N LEU A 8 -45.32 -27.73 -2.42
CA LEU A 8 -44.10 -27.00 -2.74
C LEU A 8 -43.42 -26.56 -1.44
N LEU A 9 -42.26 -27.16 -1.12
CA LEU A 9 -41.35 -26.63 -0.11
C LEU A 9 -40.63 -25.41 -0.71
N VAL A 10 -40.97 -24.22 -0.21
CA VAL A 10 -40.24 -22.98 -0.49
C VAL A 10 -39.04 -22.91 0.47
N LEU A 11 -37.82 -23.14 -0.04
CA LEU A 11 -36.59 -22.84 0.71
C LEU A 11 -36.43 -21.31 0.78
N ALA A 12 -36.67 -20.75 1.96
CA ALA A 12 -36.33 -19.36 2.24
C ALA A 12 -34.80 -19.21 2.36
N LEU A 13 -34.16 -18.55 1.40
CA LEU A 13 -32.79 -18.07 1.56
C LEU A 13 -32.80 -16.89 2.53
N ALA A 14 -32.39 -17.11 3.78
CA ALA A 14 -32.12 -16.02 4.70
C ALA A 14 -30.82 -15.29 4.27
N PRO A 15 -30.82 -13.95 4.13
CA PRO A 15 -29.60 -13.21 3.88
C PRO A 15 -28.71 -13.30 5.13
N VAL A 16 -27.53 -13.90 4.98
CA VAL A 16 -26.50 -13.85 6.01
C VAL A 16 -25.97 -12.42 6.02
N ALA A 17 -26.42 -11.61 6.97
CA ALA A 17 -25.81 -10.31 7.22
C ALA A 17 -24.37 -10.55 7.68
N ALA A 18 -23.40 -10.22 6.83
CA ALA A 18 -21.99 -10.27 7.18
C ALA A 18 -21.72 -9.21 8.26
N ALA A 19 -21.77 -9.61 9.54
CA ALA A 19 -21.30 -8.80 10.66
C ALA A 19 -19.77 -8.82 10.70
N GLY A 20 -19.14 -8.21 9.69
CA GLY A 20 -17.71 -7.89 9.70
C GLY A 20 -17.47 -6.62 10.51
N GLY A 21 -17.66 -6.69 11.83
CA GLY A 21 -17.54 -5.55 12.74
C GLY A 21 -16.46 -5.79 13.80
N GLY A 22 -15.20 -5.90 13.37
CA GLY A 22 -14.08 -5.74 14.32
C GLY A 22 -14.10 -4.32 14.92
N PRO A 23 -13.53 -4.10 16.11
CA PRO A 23 -13.44 -2.76 16.68
C PRO A 23 -12.76 -1.82 15.67
N PRO A 24 -13.21 -0.55 15.56
CA PRO A 24 -12.61 0.41 14.66
C PRO A 24 -11.13 0.56 15.04
N THR A 25 -10.24 0.22 14.11
CA THR A 25 -8.81 0.47 14.31
C THR A 25 -8.60 1.96 14.12
N SER A 26 -8.37 2.69 15.21
CA SER A 26 -7.99 4.11 15.14
C SER A 26 -6.69 4.24 14.36
N GLY A 27 -6.68 5.06 13.32
CA GLY A 27 -5.50 5.32 12.51
C GLY A 27 -5.54 6.71 11.92
N THR A 28 -4.36 7.25 11.60
CA THR A 28 -4.23 8.53 10.91
C THR A 28 -3.63 8.29 9.54
N SER A 29 -3.98 9.15 8.59
CA SER A 29 -3.31 9.14 7.29
C SER A 29 -3.01 10.55 6.82
N ARG A 30 -1.89 10.69 6.09
CA ARG A 30 -1.47 11.95 5.50
C ARG A 30 -0.82 11.70 4.15
N THR A 31 -1.20 12.51 3.16
CA THR A 31 -0.62 12.47 1.81
C THR A 31 0.36 13.61 1.63
N PHE A 32 1.51 13.30 1.05
CA PHE A 32 2.51 14.26 0.60
C PHE A 32 2.72 14.12 -0.90
N HIS A 33 2.91 15.25 -1.57
CA HIS A 33 3.20 15.33 -2.99
C HIS A 33 4.65 15.77 -3.16
N TYR A 34 5.42 14.98 -3.91
CA TYR A 34 6.84 15.21 -4.15
C TYR A 34 7.10 15.54 -5.60
N THR A 35 8.02 16.48 -5.81
CA THR A 35 8.67 16.73 -7.09
C THR A 35 10.11 16.23 -6.98
N CYS A 36 10.48 15.31 -7.86
CA CYS A 36 11.79 14.69 -7.92
C CYS A 36 12.63 15.31 -9.04
N ASP A 37 13.89 14.89 -9.13
CA ASP A 37 14.76 15.26 -10.23
C ASP A 37 14.16 14.91 -11.60
N GLY A 38 14.48 15.73 -12.60
CA GLY A 38 13.87 15.64 -13.93
C GLY A 38 12.37 15.99 -13.96
N GLY A 39 11.85 16.65 -12.92
CA GLY A 39 10.45 17.10 -12.84
C GLY A 39 9.44 15.97 -12.67
N GLN A 40 9.90 14.75 -12.34
CA GLN A 40 9.02 13.62 -12.07
C GLN A 40 8.19 13.87 -10.80
N ARG A 41 6.95 13.37 -10.79
CA ARG A 41 6.03 13.54 -9.65
C ARG A 41 5.64 12.19 -9.06
N ILE A 42 5.53 12.16 -7.74
CA ILE A 42 5.06 11.01 -6.96
C ILE A 42 4.32 11.54 -5.74
N SER A 43 3.30 10.82 -5.26
CA SER A 43 2.72 11.10 -3.94
C SER A 43 2.83 9.89 -3.04
N ALA A 44 3.03 10.14 -1.75
CA ALA A 44 3.07 9.11 -0.73
C ALA A 44 1.98 9.38 0.31
N THR A 45 1.09 8.42 0.51
CA THR A 45 0.11 8.43 1.60
C THR A 45 0.62 7.55 2.71
N TYR A 46 0.98 8.16 3.84
CA TYR A 46 1.41 7.47 5.06
C TYR A 46 0.16 7.17 5.89
N ALA A 47 0.00 5.92 6.30
CA ALA A 47 -1.09 5.47 7.15
C ALA A 47 -0.52 4.76 8.38
N THR A 48 -0.79 5.31 9.56
CA THR A 48 -0.34 4.78 10.85
C THR A 48 -1.54 4.22 11.61
N PHE A 49 -1.45 2.97 12.05
CA PHE A 49 -2.52 2.29 12.78
C PHE A 49 -2.21 2.27 14.28
N GLY A 50 -3.04 2.92 15.10
CA GLY A 50 -2.77 3.12 16.52
C GLY A 50 -1.69 4.20 16.79
N GLN A 51 -1.55 4.60 18.06
CA GLN A 51 -0.61 5.66 18.48
C GLN A 51 0.87 5.30 18.19
N SER A 52 1.19 4.01 18.18
CA SER A 52 2.56 3.47 18.07
C SER A 52 2.62 2.22 17.20
N GLY A 53 1.62 1.99 16.35
CA GLY A 53 1.61 0.83 15.47
C GLY A 53 2.30 1.12 14.14
N PRO A 54 2.31 0.12 13.24
CA PRO A 54 3.06 0.17 12.00
C PRO A 54 2.58 1.30 11.10
N THR A 55 3.53 1.91 10.40
CA THR A 55 3.21 2.84 9.31
C THR A 55 3.35 2.15 7.96
N PHE A 56 2.32 2.26 7.14
CA PHE A 56 2.35 1.83 5.74
C PHE A 56 2.38 3.04 4.83
N VAL A 57 2.99 2.87 3.66
CA VAL A 57 3.03 3.90 2.63
C VAL A 57 2.38 3.39 1.37
N VAL A 58 1.44 4.15 0.83
CA VAL A 58 0.93 3.95 -0.52
C VAL A 58 1.55 5.00 -1.43
N LEU A 59 2.43 4.56 -2.32
CA LEU A 59 2.97 5.41 -3.38
C LEU A 59 2.01 5.44 -4.55
N ASN A 60 1.66 6.63 -5.04
CA ASN A 60 1.07 6.80 -6.36
C ASN A 60 2.14 7.31 -7.33
N TRP A 61 2.60 6.42 -8.19
CA TRP A 61 3.66 6.70 -9.15
C TRP A 61 3.24 6.22 -10.55
N ARG A 62 3.30 7.14 -11.52
CA ARG A 62 2.85 6.90 -12.91
C ARG A 62 1.41 6.35 -13.00
N GLY A 63 0.54 6.88 -12.14
CA GLY A 63 -0.89 6.50 -12.10
C GLY A 63 -1.18 5.13 -11.49
N ARG A 64 -0.18 4.47 -10.88
CA ARG A 64 -0.34 3.18 -10.21
C ARG A 64 -0.01 3.30 -8.74
N GLN A 65 -0.73 2.54 -7.92
CA GLN A 65 -0.52 2.48 -6.49
C GLN A 65 0.37 1.30 -6.10
N TYR A 66 1.27 1.53 -5.16
CA TYR A 66 2.14 0.50 -4.58
C TYR A 66 2.11 0.63 -3.06
N GLY A 67 1.66 -0.42 -2.39
CA GLY A 67 1.67 -0.50 -0.93
C GLY A 67 3.02 -1.02 -0.44
N LEU A 68 3.63 -0.27 0.49
CA LEU A 68 4.91 -0.57 1.11
C LEU A 68 4.70 -0.64 2.63
N ALA A 69 5.34 -1.62 3.26
CA ALA A 69 5.42 -1.75 4.71
C ALA A 69 6.70 -1.09 5.23
N GLU A 70 6.66 -0.60 6.46
CA GLU A 70 7.86 -0.12 7.16
C GLU A 70 8.94 -1.21 7.19
N ALA A 71 10.18 -0.81 6.92
CA ALA A 71 11.34 -1.68 6.84
C ALA A 71 12.46 -1.14 7.74
N LEU A 72 13.26 -2.04 8.29
CA LEU A 72 14.41 -1.66 9.12
C LEU A 72 15.36 -0.74 8.34
N SER A 73 15.76 0.34 8.99
CA SER A 73 16.70 1.33 8.47
C SER A 73 17.72 1.71 9.52
N ALA A 74 18.97 1.94 9.10
CA ALA A 74 20.00 2.51 9.97
C ALA A 74 19.74 4.00 10.25
N SER A 75 19.02 4.69 9.35
CA SER A 75 18.65 6.10 9.52
C SER A 75 17.50 6.49 8.60
N GLY A 76 16.70 7.47 9.02
CA GLY A 76 15.51 7.89 8.27
C GLY A 76 14.40 6.83 8.24
N ALA A 77 13.36 7.09 7.46
CA ALA A 77 12.20 6.22 7.34
C ALA A 77 12.26 5.42 6.04
N ARG A 78 12.27 4.09 6.14
CA ARG A 78 12.37 3.19 4.99
C ARG A 78 11.12 2.33 4.91
N TYR A 79 10.62 2.17 3.69
CA TYR A 79 9.46 1.35 3.38
C TYR A 79 9.79 0.45 2.19
N ALA A 80 9.27 -0.77 2.21
CA ALA A 80 9.55 -1.76 1.18
C ALA A 80 8.29 -2.51 0.73
N SER A 81 8.27 -2.90 -0.54
CA SER A 81 7.30 -3.83 -1.11
C SER A 81 8.04 -4.89 -1.92
N LEU A 82 7.55 -6.13 -1.88
CA LEU A 82 8.00 -7.17 -2.80
C LEU A 82 7.32 -7.06 -4.18
N ALA A 83 6.29 -6.22 -4.29
CA ALA A 83 5.63 -5.92 -5.56
C ALA A 83 6.23 -4.65 -6.18
N GLY A 84 6.35 -4.65 -7.51
CA GLY A 84 6.79 -3.49 -8.27
C GLY A 84 6.28 -3.52 -9.72
N PRO A 85 6.52 -2.46 -10.51
CA PRO A 85 6.13 -2.43 -11.91
C PRO A 85 6.89 -3.47 -12.74
N ALA A 86 6.45 -3.68 -13.99
CA ALA A 86 7.04 -4.68 -14.88
C ALA A 86 8.56 -4.57 -15.09
N GLY A 87 9.12 -3.35 -15.01
CA GLY A 87 10.57 -3.09 -15.06
C GLY A 87 11.29 -3.08 -13.71
N ALA A 88 10.60 -3.40 -12.61
CA ALA A 88 11.07 -3.34 -11.23
C ALA A 88 10.45 -4.50 -10.42
N ARG A 89 10.57 -5.72 -10.94
CA ARG A 89 9.94 -6.93 -10.36
C ARG A 89 10.59 -7.41 -9.07
N GLY A 90 11.78 -6.91 -8.73
CA GLY A 90 12.41 -7.20 -7.44
C GLY A 90 11.67 -6.58 -6.25
N GLY A 91 10.69 -5.71 -6.51
CA GLY A 91 10.00 -4.93 -5.49
C GLY A 91 10.46 -3.48 -5.49
N LEU A 92 9.94 -2.71 -4.54
CA LEU A 92 10.19 -1.28 -4.39
C LEU A 92 10.71 -0.95 -3.00
N GLU A 93 11.56 0.06 -2.96
CA GLU A 93 12.01 0.72 -1.74
C GLU A 93 11.71 2.21 -1.84
N TRP A 94 11.06 2.74 -0.82
CA TRP A 94 10.91 4.17 -0.59
C TRP A 94 11.69 4.54 0.65
N TRP A 95 12.66 5.44 0.52
CA TRP A 95 13.51 5.83 1.64
C TRP A 95 13.57 7.35 1.76
N GLU A 96 13.16 7.84 2.92
CA GLU A 96 13.29 9.22 3.35
C GLU A 96 14.54 9.38 4.21
N HIS A 97 15.49 10.20 3.76
CA HIS A 97 16.77 10.40 4.42
C HIS A 97 17.30 11.81 4.16
N GLN A 98 17.76 12.49 5.22
CA GLN A 98 18.36 13.84 5.15
C GLN A 98 17.51 14.90 4.43
N GLY A 99 16.19 14.83 4.58
CA GLY A 99 15.26 15.84 4.01
C GLY A 99 14.85 15.57 2.56
N GLU A 100 15.33 14.49 1.96
CA GLU A 100 14.93 14.05 0.62
C GLU A 100 14.36 12.62 0.65
N SER A 101 13.65 12.26 -0.42
CA SER A 101 13.17 10.90 -0.61
C SER A 101 13.68 10.30 -1.92
N THR A 102 13.90 8.98 -1.91
CA THR A 102 14.36 8.20 -3.05
C THR A 102 13.42 7.02 -3.27
N LEU A 103 13.02 6.78 -4.53
CA LEU A 103 12.35 5.54 -4.94
C LEU A 103 13.37 4.66 -5.66
N SER A 104 13.49 3.42 -5.23
CA SER A 104 14.38 2.42 -5.83
C SER A 104 13.66 1.10 -6.05
N THR A 105 14.24 0.21 -6.85
CA THR A 105 13.84 -1.20 -6.96
C THR A 105 14.93 -2.11 -6.42
N PHE A 106 14.55 -3.24 -5.83
CA PHE A 106 15.52 -4.25 -5.40
C PHE A 106 16.12 -5.00 -6.59
N VAL A 107 17.40 -5.31 -6.50
CA VAL A 107 18.14 -6.05 -7.53
C VAL A 107 18.24 -7.52 -7.15
N GLY A 108 17.80 -8.41 -8.06
CA GLY A 108 17.76 -9.84 -7.81
C GLY A 108 16.57 -10.24 -6.92
N THR A 109 16.80 -11.19 -6.01
CA THR A 109 15.74 -11.76 -5.14
C THR A 109 15.82 -11.27 -3.69
N GLY A 110 16.77 -10.39 -3.36
CA GLY A 110 16.99 -9.89 -2.00
C GLY A 110 16.83 -8.38 -1.88
N THR A 111 16.71 -7.87 -0.65
CA THR A 111 16.44 -6.45 -0.35
C THR A 111 17.67 -5.64 0.07
N GLY A 112 18.87 -6.22 -0.07
CA GLY A 112 20.14 -5.60 0.33
C GLY A 112 20.82 -4.75 -0.75
N ARG A 113 20.35 -4.84 -2.00
CA ARG A 113 20.88 -4.07 -3.13
C ARG A 113 19.73 -3.44 -3.90
N THR A 114 19.91 -2.19 -4.29
CA THR A 114 18.88 -1.43 -5.00
C THR A 114 19.42 -0.76 -6.26
N GLN A 115 18.51 -0.45 -7.16
CA GLN A 115 18.71 0.42 -8.31
C GLN A 115 17.73 1.59 -8.21
N THR A 116 18.24 2.81 -8.28
CA THR A 116 17.44 4.03 -8.17
C THR A 116 16.50 4.21 -9.35
N LEU A 117 15.26 4.61 -9.06
CA LEU A 117 14.21 4.94 -10.03
C LEU A 117 13.88 6.44 -10.01
N LEU A 118 13.82 7.05 -8.82
CA LEU A 118 13.66 8.49 -8.60
C LEU A 118 14.59 8.93 -7.47
N THR A 119 15.17 10.12 -7.60
CA THR A 119 16.06 10.76 -6.61
C THR A 119 15.66 12.23 -6.45
N GLY A 120 16.13 12.86 -5.37
CA GLY A 120 15.90 14.29 -5.12
C GLY A 120 14.43 14.65 -4.93
N CYS A 121 13.61 13.72 -4.42
CA CYS A 121 12.19 13.96 -4.23
C CYS A 121 11.96 14.84 -3.00
N LEU A 122 11.35 16.01 -3.21
CA LEU A 122 11.08 17.02 -2.17
C LEU A 122 9.61 17.43 -2.17
N THR A 123 9.06 17.72 -0.98
CA THR A 123 7.72 18.30 -0.82
C THR A 123 7.76 19.83 -0.97
N GLY A 124 6.79 20.42 -1.67
CA GLY A 124 6.57 21.88 -1.65
C GLY A 124 7.40 22.74 -2.60
N ARG A 125 7.89 22.18 -3.71
CA ARG A 125 8.34 22.98 -4.87
C ARG A 125 7.15 23.39 -5.75
#